data_AF-A0A354IRD6-F1
#
_entry.id   AF-A0A354IRD6-F1
#
_cell.length_a   1.000
_cell.length_b   1.000
_cell.length_c   1.000
_cell.angle_alpha   90.00
_cell.angle_beta   90.00
_cell.angle_gamma   90.00
#
_symmetry.space_group_name_H-M   'P 1'
#
loop_
_entity.id
_entity.type
_entity.pdbx_description
1 polymer ?
#
loop_
_entity_poly.entity_id
_entity_poly.type
_entity_poly.pdbx_seq_one_letter_code
_entity_poly.pdbx_strand_id
1 'polypeptide(L)'
;SLYGEASYRPRQPFMLAPGDVLPPFLNATAPALLRADADAVPPGGVYHGYDLHPMSQLQLGMQREWQAGPVALAATAEVVGKHAAGLPDPAVRRYGRADIFGVGPVNGTCNVTTGNAARQCSLRGYASTNAWGYRLRVDARMPAVLPTLLPGLACNASLVLAHDVKGWSGDFLLNEGRKTATAALRFEYRQRYLLELAWAPSWGGDYNPVADRDVVALAAGVRF
;
A
#
# COMPACT_ATOMS: atom_id res chain seq x y z
N SER A 1 -24.20 6.60 6.97
CA SER A 1 -24.17 7.52 5.81
C SER A 1 -23.36 6.90 4.69
N LEU A 2 -23.55 7.40 3.47
CA LEU A 2 -22.73 7.08 2.30
C LEU A 2 -21.93 8.33 1.90
N TYR A 3 -20.74 8.14 1.34
CA TYR A 3 -19.89 9.21 0.84
C TYR A 3 -19.04 8.72 -0.33
N GLY A 4 -18.47 9.65 -1.09
CA GLY A 4 -17.56 9.33 -2.17
C GLY A 4 -16.79 10.54 -2.67
N GLU A 5 -15.65 10.27 -3.30
CA GLU A 5 -14.77 11.26 -3.89
C GLU A 5 -14.27 10.75 -5.24
N ALA A 6 -14.27 11.63 -6.24
CA ALA A 6 -13.63 11.39 -7.53
C ALA A 6 -12.57 12.48 -7.75
N SER A 7 -11.37 12.08 -8.17
CA SER A 7 -10.29 13.01 -8.49
C SER A 7 -9.60 12.63 -9.80
N TYR A 8 -9.07 13.64 -10.49
CA TYR A 8 -8.29 13.49 -11.71
C TYR A 8 -7.02 14.31 -11.61
N ARG A 9 -5.91 13.69 -11.97
CA ARG A 9 -4.57 14.29 -11.99
C ARG A 9 -4.00 14.13 -13.39
N PRO A 10 -3.93 15.19 -14.21
CA PRO A 10 -3.45 15.07 -15.59
C PRO A 10 -1.97 14.73 -15.70
N ARG A 11 -1.17 15.00 -14.65
CA ARG A 11 0.28 14.83 -14.61
C ARG A 11 0.72 14.21 -13.29
N GLN A 12 0.31 12.96 -13.04
CA GLN A 12 0.78 12.21 -11.87
C GLN A 12 2.16 11.61 -12.19
N PRO A 13 3.20 11.83 -11.37
CA PRO A 13 4.50 11.18 -11.55
C PRO A 13 4.40 9.70 -11.24
N PHE A 14 4.88 8.89 -12.19
CA PHE A 14 5.05 7.45 -12.09
C PHE A 14 6.55 7.19 -12.18
N MET A 15 7.14 6.72 -11.07
CA MET A 15 8.56 6.40 -11.02
C MET A 15 8.85 5.24 -11.98
N LEU A 16 9.86 5.41 -12.82
CA LEU A 16 10.41 4.32 -13.63
C LEU A 16 10.94 3.23 -12.70
N ALA A 17 10.86 1.97 -13.16
CA ALA A 17 11.42 0.86 -12.41
C ALA A 17 12.93 1.10 -12.20
N PRO A 18 13.44 1.17 -10.95
CA PRO A 18 14.84 1.55 -10.76
C PRO A 18 15.81 0.52 -11.36
N GLY A 19 15.42 -0.76 -11.34
CA GLY A 19 16.06 -1.84 -12.08
C GLY A 19 16.20 -1.65 -13.60
N ASP A 20 15.47 -0.71 -14.20
CA ASP A 20 15.60 -0.35 -15.63
C ASP A 20 16.40 0.92 -15.85
N VAL A 21 16.32 1.84 -14.89
CA VAL A 21 16.97 3.15 -14.96
C VAL A 21 18.48 3.02 -14.79
N LEU A 22 18.95 2.23 -13.83
CA LEU A 22 20.38 2.18 -13.47
C LEU A 22 21.27 1.39 -14.45
N PRO A 23 20.91 0.19 -14.93
CA PRO A 23 21.80 -0.60 -15.78
C PRO A 23 22.39 0.10 -17.02
N PRO A 24 21.64 0.91 -17.80
CA PRO A 24 22.19 1.54 -18.99
C PRO A 24 23.25 2.61 -18.69
N PHE A 25 23.23 3.23 -17.50
CA PHE A 25 24.26 4.19 -17.08
C PHE A 25 25.51 3.52 -16.48
N LEU A 26 25.37 2.29 -15.96
CA LEU A 26 26.47 1.58 -15.31
C LEU A 26 27.26 0.70 -16.27
N ASN A 27 26.61 0.16 -17.31
CA ASN A 27 27.23 -0.75 -18.26
C ASN A 27 26.60 -0.60 -19.66
N ALA A 28 27.43 -0.24 -20.65
CA ALA A 28 27.05 -0.02 -22.04
C ALA A 28 26.58 -1.28 -22.79
N THR A 29 26.80 -2.49 -22.25
CA THR A 29 26.36 -3.76 -22.86
C THR A 29 25.31 -4.50 -22.03
N ALA A 30 24.95 -4.00 -20.85
CA ALA A 30 23.90 -4.61 -20.03
C ALA A 30 22.54 -4.59 -20.77
N PRO A 31 21.73 -5.65 -20.67
CA PRO A 31 20.34 -5.59 -21.14
C PRO A 31 19.57 -4.51 -20.38
N ALA A 32 19.04 -3.51 -21.08
CA ALA A 32 18.25 -2.43 -20.48
C ALA A 32 17.13 -1.97 -21.42
N LEU A 33 15.89 -1.88 -20.92
CA LEU A 33 14.76 -1.34 -21.68
C LEU A 33 14.93 0.15 -22.01
N LEU A 34 15.56 0.90 -21.10
CA LEU A 34 15.70 2.35 -21.18
C LEU A 34 17.03 2.81 -21.80
N ARG A 35 17.76 1.90 -22.49
CA ARG A 35 19.08 2.22 -23.07
C ARG A 35 19.02 3.42 -24.01
N ALA A 36 18.06 3.44 -24.94
CA ALA A 36 17.94 4.53 -25.90
C ALA A 36 17.72 5.88 -25.21
N ASP A 37 16.93 5.92 -24.14
CA ASP A 37 16.69 7.15 -23.39
C ASP A 37 17.93 7.59 -22.61
N ALA A 38 18.68 6.64 -22.05
CA ALA A 38 19.92 6.91 -21.33
C ALA A 38 21.02 7.43 -22.28
N ASP A 39 21.17 6.83 -23.45
CA ASP A 39 22.15 7.24 -24.48
C ASP A 39 21.82 8.63 -25.05
N ALA A 40 20.54 9.04 -25.00
CA ALA A 40 20.09 10.37 -25.42
C ALA A 40 20.42 11.47 -24.39
N VAL A 41 20.89 11.13 -23.19
CA VAL A 41 21.28 12.12 -22.17
C VAL A 41 22.68 12.67 -22.49
N PRO A 42 22.83 13.98 -22.78
CA PRO A 42 24.14 14.55 -23.04
C PRO A 42 25.01 14.59 -21.77
N PRO A 43 26.34 14.71 -21.90
CA PRO A 43 27.21 14.94 -20.74
C PRO A 43 26.75 16.14 -19.90
N GLY A 44 26.57 15.94 -18.59
CA GLY A 44 26.01 16.94 -17.67
C GLY A 44 24.49 17.11 -17.74
N GLY A 45 23.80 16.33 -18.58
CA GLY A 45 22.34 16.29 -18.68
C GLY A 45 21.67 15.60 -17.49
N VAL A 46 20.36 15.82 -17.36
CA VAL A 46 19.53 15.23 -16.30
C VAL A 46 18.63 14.16 -16.90
N TYR A 47 18.68 12.96 -16.34
CA TYR A 47 17.71 11.91 -16.63
C TYR A 47 16.58 11.92 -15.59
N HIS A 48 15.34 12.03 -16.03
CA HIS A 48 14.19 11.96 -15.11
C HIS A 48 13.81 10.50 -14.88
N GLY A 49 13.94 10.02 -13.63
CA GLY A 49 13.55 8.68 -13.22
C GLY A 49 12.02 8.46 -13.11
N TYR A 50 11.22 9.24 -13.81
CA TYR A 50 9.77 9.18 -13.80
C TYR A 50 9.18 9.70 -15.11
N ASP A 51 7.98 9.24 -15.44
CA ASP A 51 7.14 9.87 -16.46
C ASP A 51 5.83 10.37 -15.84
N LEU A 52 5.15 11.24 -16.56
CA LEU A 52 3.90 11.84 -16.12
C LEU A 52 2.75 11.22 -16.89
N HIS A 53 1.85 10.57 -16.15
CA HIS A 53 0.66 9.93 -16.70
C HIS A 53 -0.61 10.56 -16.13
N PRO A 54 -1.68 10.71 -16.93
CA PRO A 54 -2.98 11.05 -16.40
C PRO A 54 -3.53 9.93 -15.51
N MET A 55 -4.02 10.27 -14.32
CA MET A 55 -4.58 9.31 -13.38
C MET A 55 -5.93 9.80 -12.82
N SER A 56 -6.92 8.93 -12.83
CA SER A 56 -8.22 9.13 -12.18
C SER A 56 -8.34 8.20 -10.98
N GLN A 57 -8.93 8.69 -9.90
CA GLN A 57 -9.26 7.91 -8.71
C GLN A 57 -10.73 8.10 -8.36
N LEU A 58 -11.38 7.01 -7.96
CA LEU A 58 -12.71 7.00 -7.37
C LEU A 58 -12.67 6.26 -6.04
N GLN A 59 -13.22 6.87 -5.00
CA GLN A 59 -13.39 6.26 -3.69
C GLN A 59 -14.86 6.35 -3.28
N LEU A 60 -15.42 5.23 -2.84
CA LEU A 60 -16.78 5.14 -2.33
C LEU A 60 -16.74 4.53 -0.94
N GLY A 61 -17.53 5.09 -0.03
CA GLY A 61 -17.54 4.65 1.35
C GLY A 61 -18.92 4.64 1.98
N MET A 62 -19.07 3.76 2.96
CA MET A 62 -20.22 3.68 3.85
C MET A 62 -19.72 3.66 5.28
N GLN A 63 -20.40 4.40 6.14
CA GLN A 63 -20.22 4.30 7.58
C GLN A 63 -21.55 4.08 8.29
N ARG A 64 -21.53 3.29 9.35
CA ARG A 64 -22.70 3.02 10.17
C ARG A 64 -22.29 2.93 11.64
N GLU A 65 -23.09 3.56 12.48
CA GLU A 65 -23.00 3.44 13.93
C GLU A 65 -24.25 2.73 14.45
N TRP A 66 -24.08 1.93 15.50
CA TRP A 66 -25.19 1.28 16.20
C TRP A 66 -24.80 0.95 17.64
N GLN A 67 -25.80 0.58 18.45
CA GLN A 67 -25.61 0.15 19.82
C GLN A 67 -25.91 -1.35 19.92
N ALA A 68 -25.06 -2.08 20.65
CA ALA A 68 -25.29 -3.47 21.03
C ALA A 68 -25.19 -3.59 22.55
N GLY A 69 -26.33 -3.42 23.24
CA GLY A 69 -26.37 -3.32 24.69
C GLY A 69 -25.54 -2.11 25.18
N PRO A 70 -24.54 -2.30 26.06
CA PRO A 70 -23.67 -1.22 26.54
C PRO A 70 -22.52 -0.87 25.58
N VAL A 71 -22.41 -1.54 24.43
CA VAL A 71 -21.29 -1.38 23.49
C VAL A 71 -21.72 -0.50 22.31
N ALA A 72 -21.04 0.64 22.15
CA ALA A 72 -21.20 1.48 20.96
C ALA A 72 -20.29 0.98 19.85
N LEU A 73 -20.89 0.67 18.70
CA LEU A 73 -20.20 0.11 17.55
C LEU A 73 -20.23 1.09 16.38
N ALA A 74 -19.10 1.21 15.69
CA ALA A 74 -18.99 1.92 14.44
C ALA A 74 -18.31 1.02 13.41
N ALA A 75 -18.80 1.01 12.18
CA ALA A 75 -18.17 0.33 11.07
C ALA A 75 -18.07 1.26 9.86
N THR A 76 -16.93 1.22 9.19
CA THR A 76 -16.68 1.91 7.93
C THR A 76 -16.17 0.93 6.90
N ALA A 77 -16.69 1.01 5.68
CA ALA A 77 -16.24 0.24 4.54
C ALA A 77 -15.96 1.17 3.37
N GLU A 78 -14.82 1.01 2.73
CA GLU A 78 -14.39 1.83 1.59
C GLU A 78 -13.91 0.94 0.45
N VAL A 79 -14.22 1.35 -0.78
CA VAL A 79 -13.63 0.80 -2.00
C VAL A 79 -12.95 1.93 -2.73
N VAL A 80 -11.71 1.71 -3.17
CA VAL A 80 -10.95 2.67 -3.98
C VAL A 80 -10.53 2.02 -5.28
N GLY A 81 -10.74 2.73 -6.38
CA GLY A 81 -10.30 2.36 -7.72
C GLY A 81 -9.47 3.47 -8.34
N LYS A 82 -8.47 3.08 -9.13
CA LYS A 82 -7.56 3.96 -9.85
C LYS A 82 -7.43 3.53 -11.29
N HIS A 83 -7.35 4.51 -12.18
CA HIS A 83 -7.15 4.33 -13.61
C HIS A 83 -6.02 5.25 -14.08
N ALA A 84 -4.97 4.69 -14.67
CA ALA A 84 -3.87 5.41 -15.29
C ALA A 84 -3.98 5.29 -16.82
N ALA A 85 -4.19 6.42 -17.49
CA ALA A 85 -4.33 6.45 -18.94
C ALA A 85 -2.95 6.52 -19.62
N GLY A 86 -2.82 5.88 -20.79
CA GLY A 86 -1.61 5.98 -21.60
C GLY A 86 -0.40 5.20 -21.08
N LEU A 87 -0.59 4.26 -20.15
CA LEU A 87 0.50 3.38 -19.73
C LEU A 87 0.93 2.46 -20.90
N PRO A 88 2.23 2.42 -21.23
CA PRO A 88 2.77 1.47 -22.21
C PRO A 88 2.76 0.04 -21.69
N ASP A 89 3.00 -0.92 -22.58
CA ASP A 89 3.22 -2.32 -22.21
C ASP A 89 4.46 -2.44 -21.30
N PRO A 90 4.37 -3.18 -20.16
CA PRO A 90 5.52 -3.43 -19.29
C PRO A 90 6.71 -4.11 -19.97
N ALA A 91 6.54 -4.78 -21.11
CA ALA A 91 7.65 -5.30 -21.90
C ALA A 91 8.48 -4.19 -22.57
N VAL A 92 7.92 -2.99 -22.73
CA VAL A 92 8.56 -1.83 -23.36
C VAL A 92 9.07 -0.85 -22.31
N ARG A 93 8.24 -0.52 -21.31
CA ARG A 93 8.57 0.49 -20.30
C ARG A 93 7.84 0.24 -19.00
N ARG A 94 8.56 0.27 -17.88
CA ARG A 94 8.08 -0.23 -16.58
C ARG A 94 8.13 0.86 -15.53
N TYR A 95 7.13 0.84 -14.66
CA TYR A 95 7.00 1.79 -13.56
C TYR A 95 6.81 1.06 -12.24
N GLY A 96 7.47 1.59 -11.21
CA GLY A 96 7.45 1.03 -9.87
C GLY A 96 8.13 -0.32 -9.76
N ARG A 97 7.60 -1.17 -8.88
CA ARG A 97 8.20 -2.41 -8.38
C ARG A 97 9.52 -2.18 -7.64
N ALA A 98 9.58 -2.65 -6.38
CA ALA A 98 10.79 -2.54 -5.59
C ALA A 98 11.91 -3.44 -6.16
N ASP A 99 13.15 -2.93 -6.18
CA ASP A 99 14.31 -3.66 -6.74
C ASP A 99 14.65 -4.94 -5.98
N ILE A 100 14.17 -5.10 -4.74
CA ILE A 100 14.31 -6.35 -3.97
C ILE A 100 13.69 -7.55 -4.69
N PHE A 101 12.75 -7.31 -5.63
CA PHE A 101 12.14 -8.35 -6.47
C PHE A 101 12.90 -8.58 -7.78
N GLY A 102 14.03 -7.89 -7.97
CA GLY A 102 14.89 -7.98 -9.14
C GLY A 102 14.31 -7.31 -10.39
N VAL A 103 15.12 -7.31 -11.44
CA VAL A 103 14.77 -6.77 -12.75
C VAL A 103 14.02 -7.81 -13.56
N GLY A 104 12.90 -7.42 -14.16
CA GLY A 104 12.10 -8.31 -15.00
C GLY A 104 12.80 -8.57 -16.33
N PRO A 105 12.23 -9.46 -17.16
CA PRO A 105 12.85 -9.82 -18.43
C PRO A 105 13.00 -8.57 -19.31
N VAL A 106 14.13 -8.46 -19.99
CA VAL A 106 14.46 -7.41 -20.97
C VAL A 106 14.64 -8.12 -22.31
N ASN A 107 13.77 -7.83 -23.29
CA ASN A 107 13.78 -8.47 -24.61
C ASN A 107 13.83 -10.01 -24.54
N GLY A 108 13.06 -10.61 -23.63
CA GLY A 108 13.01 -12.05 -23.40
C GLY A 108 14.17 -12.64 -22.59
N THR A 109 15.21 -11.85 -22.28
CA THR A 109 16.32 -12.28 -21.42
C THR A 109 16.06 -11.88 -19.97
N CYS A 110 16.20 -12.84 -19.04
CA CYS A 110 16.12 -12.56 -17.61
C CYS A 110 17.37 -13.08 -16.90
N ASN A 111 18.17 -12.17 -16.36
CA ASN A 111 19.32 -12.55 -15.52
C ASN A 111 18.86 -12.65 -14.06
N VAL A 112 18.67 -13.87 -13.57
CA VAL A 112 18.14 -14.11 -12.21
C VAL A 112 19.18 -13.69 -11.16
N THR A 113 18.79 -12.76 -10.29
CA THR A 113 19.61 -12.22 -9.20
C THR A 113 18.94 -12.37 -7.83
N THR A 114 17.75 -12.97 -7.79
CA THR A 114 16.97 -13.20 -6.58
C THR A 114 16.77 -14.69 -6.33
N GLY A 115 16.35 -15.06 -5.12
CA GLY A 115 16.02 -16.44 -4.78
C GLY A 115 14.72 -16.96 -5.44
N ASN A 116 13.99 -16.15 -6.20
CA ASN A 116 12.74 -16.54 -6.85
C ASN A 116 12.71 -16.08 -8.31
N ALA A 117 13.27 -16.92 -9.19
CA ALA A 117 13.35 -16.67 -10.63
C ALA A 117 11.98 -16.42 -11.27
N ALA A 118 10.95 -17.20 -10.90
CA ALA A 118 9.61 -17.06 -11.48
C ALA A 118 8.97 -15.70 -11.16
N ARG A 119 9.17 -15.20 -9.94
CA ARG A 119 8.72 -13.87 -9.53
C ARG A 119 9.53 -12.78 -10.22
N GLN A 120 10.86 -12.88 -10.21
CA GLN A 120 11.70 -11.87 -10.85
C GLN A 120 11.42 -11.75 -12.36
N CYS A 121 11.43 -12.88 -13.07
CA CYS A 121 11.30 -12.95 -14.52
C CYS A 121 9.86 -12.77 -15.03
N SER A 122 9.00 -12.17 -14.22
CA SER A 122 7.64 -11.80 -14.58
C SER A 122 7.54 -10.31 -14.91
N LEU A 123 6.55 -9.95 -15.73
CA LEU A 123 6.11 -8.57 -15.96
C LEU A 123 5.05 -8.10 -14.94
N ARG A 124 4.70 -8.95 -13.96
CA ARG A 124 3.83 -8.57 -12.84
C ARG A 124 4.60 -7.71 -11.83
N GLY A 125 3.88 -6.97 -10.99
CA GLY A 125 4.47 -6.09 -9.96
C GLY A 125 4.76 -4.66 -10.42
N TYR A 126 4.72 -4.41 -11.73
CA TYR A 126 4.81 -3.07 -12.31
C TYR A 126 3.43 -2.41 -12.41
N ALA A 127 3.44 -1.08 -12.49
CA ALA A 127 2.21 -0.29 -12.53
C ALA A 127 1.25 -0.77 -13.63
N SER A 128 -0.02 -0.93 -13.27
CA SER A 128 -1.08 -1.37 -14.17
C SER A 128 -2.05 -0.23 -14.50
N THR A 129 -2.70 -0.32 -15.67
CA THR A 129 -3.72 0.65 -16.11
C THR A 129 -4.84 0.81 -15.09
N ASN A 130 -5.27 -0.27 -14.45
CA ASN A 130 -6.30 -0.25 -13.43
C ASN A 130 -5.77 -0.89 -12.15
N ALA A 131 -6.12 -0.33 -11.00
CA ALA A 131 -5.88 -0.92 -9.70
C ALA A 131 -7.05 -0.62 -8.76
N TRP A 132 -7.45 -1.58 -7.91
CA TRP A 132 -8.49 -1.34 -6.91
C TRP A 132 -8.30 -2.19 -5.66
N GLY A 133 -8.89 -1.73 -4.56
CA GLY A 133 -8.88 -2.40 -3.28
C GLY A 133 -10.00 -1.91 -2.37
N TYR A 134 -10.11 -2.52 -1.20
CA TYR A 134 -11.07 -2.13 -0.19
C TYR A 134 -10.44 -2.06 1.21
N ARG A 135 -11.08 -1.27 2.08
CA ARG A 135 -10.74 -1.16 3.49
C ARG A 135 -12.00 -1.32 4.34
N LEU A 136 -11.86 -1.98 5.47
CA LEU A 136 -12.90 -2.15 6.47
C LEU A 136 -12.34 -1.70 7.81
N ARG A 137 -13.12 -0.95 8.57
CA ARG A 137 -12.81 -0.57 9.94
C ARG A 137 -14.01 -0.87 10.81
N VAL A 138 -13.78 -1.49 11.96
CA VAL A 138 -14.79 -1.71 13.01
C VAL A 138 -14.21 -1.22 14.32
N ASP A 139 -14.98 -0.41 15.05
CA ASP A 139 -14.65 0.10 16.37
C ASP A 139 -15.75 -0.30 17.36
N ALA A 140 -15.35 -0.74 18.54
CA ALA A 140 -16.23 -1.07 19.65
C ALA A 140 -15.79 -0.29 20.90
N ARG A 141 -16.67 0.56 21.41
CA ARG A 141 -16.43 1.37 22.60
C ARG A 141 -17.24 0.80 23.76
N MET A 142 -16.53 0.42 24.82
CA MET A 142 -17.07 -0.17 26.03
C MET A 142 -16.74 0.76 27.20
N PRO A 143 -17.71 1.53 27.73
CA PRO A 143 -17.44 2.48 28.81
C PRO A 143 -17.11 1.79 30.15
N ALA A 144 -17.51 0.52 30.32
CA ALA A 144 -17.20 -0.29 31.48
C ALA A 144 -16.97 -1.75 31.09
N VAL A 145 -15.71 -2.14 30.84
CA VAL A 145 -15.36 -3.50 30.39
C VAL A 145 -15.31 -4.51 31.55
N LEU A 146 -14.96 -4.05 32.76
CA LEU A 146 -14.88 -4.87 33.98
C LEU A 146 -15.55 -4.15 35.16
N PRO A 147 -16.88 -3.96 35.16
CA PRO A 147 -17.56 -3.09 36.12
C PRO A 147 -17.48 -3.58 37.57
N THR A 148 -17.40 -4.89 37.81
CA THR A 148 -17.31 -5.48 39.15
C THR A 148 -15.89 -5.57 39.70
N LEU A 149 -14.91 -5.84 38.83
CA LEU A 149 -13.50 -6.03 39.22
C LEU A 149 -12.69 -4.73 39.16
N LEU A 150 -12.92 -3.90 38.15
CA LEU A 150 -12.18 -2.65 37.93
C LEU A 150 -13.13 -1.49 37.53
N PRO A 151 -13.92 -0.93 38.48
CA PRO A 151 -14.86 0.15 38.19
C PRO A 151 -14.16 1.38 37.61
N GLY A 152 -14.69 1.88 36.49
CA GLY A 152 -14.13 3.02 35.75
C GLY A 152 -13.09 2.67 34.68
N LEU A 153 -12.94 1.39 34.35
CA LEU A 153 -12.15 0.93 33.19
C LEU A 153 -12.99 0.91 31.92
N ALA A 154 -12.70 1.84 31.01
CA ALA A 154 -13.21 1.85 29.65
C ALA A 154 -12.25 1.12 28.70
N CYS A 155 -12.77 0.54 27.63
CA CYS A 155 -12.00 -0.10 26.58
C CYS A 155 -12.56 0.28 25.20
N ASN A 156 -11.66 0.69 24.30
CA ASN A 156 -11.94 0.88 22.89
C ASN A 156 -11.18 -0.20 22.11
N ALA A 157 -11.91 -1.11 21.49
CA ALA A 157 -11.36 -2.09 20.56
C ALA A 157 -11.53 -1.59 19.13
N SER A 158 -10.53 -1.78 18.29
CA SER A 158 -10.61 -1.44 16.86
C SER A 158 -9.95 -2.51 16.00
N LEU A 159 -10.52 -2.74 14.82
CA LEU A 159 -9.98 -3.61 13.79
C LEU A 159 -10.05 -2.88 12.45
N VAL A 160 -8.92 -2.73 11.77
CA VAL A 160 -8.82 -2.26 10.39
C VAL A 160 -8.31 -3.40 9.53
N LEU A 161 -8.96 -3.64 8.39
CA LEU A 161 -8.54 -4.58 7.36
C LEU A 161 -8.39 -3.84 6.05
N ALA A 162 -7.37 -4.16 5.27
CA ALA A 162 -7.24 -3.69 3.89
C ALA A 162 -6.86 -4.84 2.97
N HIS A 163 -7.37 -4.80 1.75
CA HIS A 163 -7.00 -5.73 0.68
C HIS A 163 -6.92 -4.99 -0.65
N ASP A 164 -5.73 -4.99 -1.22
CA ASP A 164 -5.46 -4.49 -2.57
C ASP A 164 -5.75 -5.64 -3.53
N VAL A 165 -6.93 -5.64 -4.16
CA VAL A 165 -7.46 -6.84 -4.82
C VAL A 165 -6.79 -7.09 -6.16
N LYS A 166 -6.64 -6.04 -6.98
CA LYS A 166 -6.07 -6.16 -8.33
C LYS A 166 -5.32 -4.90 -8.71
N GLY A 167 -4.23 -5.07 -9.44
CA GLY A 167 -3.39 -4.03 -10.01
C GLY A 167 -2.37 -3.43 -9.03
N TRP A 168 -1.35 -2.81 -9.62
CA TRP A 168 -0.35 -2.02 -8.92
C TRP A 168 -0.53 -0.58 -9.34
N SER A 169 -0.84 0.31 -8.41
CA SER A 169 -0.97 1.73 -8.75
C SER A 169 0.41 2.38 -8.88
N GLY A 170 0.58 3.29 -9.83
CA GLY A 170 1.87 3.97 -10.04
C GLY A 170 2.29 4.92 -8.90
N ASP A 171 1.38 5.22 -7.98
CA ASP A 171 1.65 5.94 -6.73
C ASP A 171 1.89 5.02 -5.53
N PHE A 172 2.03 3.71 -5.76
CA PHE A 172 2.34 2.67 -4.75
C PHE A 172 1.30 2.46 -3.65
N LEU A 173 0.14 3.11 -3.74
CA LEU A 173 -0.92 2.98 -2.73
C LEU A 173 -1.68 1.66 -2.81
N LEU A 174 -1.76 1.03 -3.99
CA LEU A 174 -2.36 -0.29 -4.21
C LEU A 174 -1.31 -1.25 -4.75
N ASN A 175 -1.20 -2.41 -4.12
CA ASN A 175 -0.26 -3.47 -4.50
C ASN A 175 -0.99 -4.81 -4.55
N GLU A 176 -1.26 -5.31 -5.76
CA GLU A 176 -2.08 -6.49 -5.99
C GLU A 176 -1.77 -7.66 -5.03
N GLY A 177 -2.82 -8.13 -4.36
CA GLY A 177 -2.80 -9.24 -3.42
C GLY A 177 -2.40 -8.86 -1.99
N ARG A 178 -1.85 -7.67 -1.75
CA ARG A 178 -1.44 -7.19 -0.42
C ARG A 178 -2.64 -7.12 0.50
N LYS A 179 -2.47 -7.66 1.71
CA LYS A 179 -3.41 -7.60 2.81
C LYS A 179 -2.72 -7.03 4.04
N THR A 180 -3.45 -6.22 4.79
CA THR A 180 -2.99 -5.70 6.08
C THR A 180 -4.12 -5.76 7.07
N ALA A 181 -3.78 -5.97 8.34
CA ALA A 181 -4.70 -5.77 9.44
C ALA A 181 -4.09 -4.83 10.48
N THR A 182 -4.93 -4.22 11.29
CA THR A 182 -4.51 -3.54 12.51
C THR A 182 -5.59 -3.78 13.55
N ALA A 183 -5.25 -4.55 14.58
CA ALA A 183 -6.09 -4.76 15.75
C ALA A 183 -5.50 -3.97 16.92
N ALA A 184 -6.32 -3.16 17.59
CA ALA A 184 -5.87 -2.39 18.74
C ALA A 184 -6.90 -2.41 19.88
N LEU A 185 -6.38 -2.47 21.10
CA LEU A 185 -7.12 -2.33 22.34
C LEU A 185 -6.57 -1.14 23.11
N ARG A 186 -7.44 -0.19 23.41
CA ARG A 186 -7.11 0.99 24.20
C ARG A 186 -7.93 1.01 25.47
N PHE A 187 -7.27 0.96 26.60
CA PHE A 187 -7.87 1.03 27.93
C PHE A 187 -7.68 2.41 28.52
N GLU A 188 -8.75 2.94 29.12
CA GLU A 188 -8.71 4.21 29.86
C GLU A 188 -9.31 3.98 31.25
N TYR A 189 -8.51 4.18 32.30
CA TYR A 189 -8.94 4.02 33.69
C TYR A 189 -9.16 5.37 34.34
N ARG A 190 -10.40 5.62 34.78
CA ARG A 190 -10.84 6.85 35.48
C ARG A 190 -10.43 8.14 34.76
N GLN A 191 -10.42 8.11 33.42
CA GLN A 191 -10.00 9.23 32.56
C GLN A 191 -8.58 9.75 32.78
N ARG A 192 -7.75 9.00 33.53
CA ARG A 192 -6.42 9.43 33.99
C ARG A 192 -5.30 8.58 33.44
N TYR A 193 -5.47 7.26 33.42
CA TYR A 193 -4.46 6.33 32.96
C TYR A 193 -4.88 5.74 31.62
N LEU A 194 -3.96 5.77 30.66
CA LEU A 194 -4.13 5.25 29.31
C LEU A 194 -3.16 4.09 29.11
N LEU A 195 -3.65 2.99 28.52
CA LEU A 195 -2.83 1.90 28.00
C LEU A 195 -3.35 1.51 26.62
N GLU A 196 -2.48 1.35 25.64
CA GLU A 196 -2.84 0.94 24.29
C GLU A 196 -1.92 -0.17 23.80
N LEU A 197 -2.51 -1.25 23.29
CA LEU A 197 -1.83 -2.35 22.65
C LEU A 197 -2.34 -2.45 21.21
N ALA A 198 -1.43 -2.49 20.24
CA ALA A 198 -1.76 -2.66 18.84
C ALA A 198 -0.90 -3.74 18.18
N TRP A 199 -1.51 -4.49 17.27
CA TRP A 199 -0.85 -5.46 16.40
C TRP A 199 -1.25 -5.19 14.95
N ALA A 200 -0.25 -5.03 14.09
CA ALA A 200 -0.43 -4.69 12.67
C ALA A 200 0.36 -5.65 11.77
N PRO A 201 -0.24 -6.78 11.36
CA PRO A 201 0.38 -7.68 10.40
C PRO A 201 0.14 -7.26 8.95
N SER A 202 1.06 -7.66 8.05
CA SER A 202 0.88 -7.56 6.60
C SER A 202 1.26 -8.88 5.94
N TRP A 203 0.49 -9.29 4.93
CA TRP A 203 0.71 -10.55 4.22
C TRP A 203 0.17 -10.50 2.79
N GLY A 204 0.52 -11.50 1.99
CA GLY A 204 0.08 -11.63 0.61
C GLY A 204 0.64 -10.57 -0.33
N GLY A 205 0.33 -10.74 -1.61
CA GLY A 205 0.89 -9.94 -2.71
C GLY A 205 2.30 -10.40 -3.07
N ASP A 206 2.51 -10.78 -4.33
CA ASP A 206 3.81 -11.30 -4.77
C ASP A 206 4.92 -10.24 -4.69
N TYR A 207 4.56 -8.98 -4.85
CA TYR A 207 5.48 -7.84 -4.86
C TYR A 207 5.24 -6.92 -3.65
N ASN A 208 4.83 -7.49 -2.52
CA ASN A 208 4.65 -6.77 -1.27
C ASN A 208 5.94 -6.85 -0.43
N PRO A 209 6.70 -5.74 -0.27
CA PRO A 209 7.98 -5.75 0.44
C PRO A 209 7.85 -5.95 1.96
N VAL A 210 6.64 -5.86 2.49
CA VAL A 210 6.34 -5.97 3.92
C VAL A 210 5.43 -7.16 4.23
N ALA A 211 5.29 -8.13 3.33
CA ALA A 211 4.40 -9.30 3.48
C ALA A 211 4.74 -10.23 4.66
N ASP A 212 5.87 -10.01 5.32
CA ASP A 212 6.36 -10.76 6.47
C ASP A 212 6.79 -9.83 7.63
N ARG A 213 6.32 -8.58 7.63
CA ARG A 213 6.73 -7.54 8.57
C ARG A 213 5.57 -7.13 9.46
N ASP A 214 5.45 -7.83 10.58
CA ASP A 214 4.47 -7.54 11.60
C ASP A 214 5.00 -6.53 12.63
N VAL A 215 4.11 -5.66 13.11
CA VAL A 215 4.43 -4.68 14.16
C VAL A 215 3.54 -4.93 15.38
N VAL A 216 4.14 -4.95 16.57
CA VAL A 216 3.42 -4.90 17.85
C VAL A 216 3.85 -3.63 18.57
N ALA A 217 2.89 -2.85 19.06
CA ALA A 217 3.13 -1.60 19.76
C ALA A 217 2.40 -1.58 21.10
N LEU A 218 3.08 -1.05 22.13
CA LEU A 218 2.56 -0.82 23.46
C LEU A 218 2.81 0.64 23.84
N ALA A 219 1.77 1.36 24.25
CA ALA A 219 1.85 2.75 24.69
C ALA A 219 1.11 2.93 26.03
N ALA A 220 1.65 3.76 26.92
CA ALA A 220 1.03 4.10 28.20
C ALA A 220 1.13 5.62 28.44
N GLY A 221 0.14 6.18 29.15
CA GLY A 221 0.09 7.62 29.43
C GLY A 221 -0.68 7.95 30.70
N VAL A 222 -0.38 9.12 31.28
CA VAL A 222 -1.04 9.66 32.47
C VAL A 222 -1.44 11.12 32.21
N ARG A 223 -2.67 11.49 32.60
CA ARG A 223 -3.16 12.87 32.60
C ARG A 223 -3.06 13.45 34.02
N PHE A 224 -2.63 14.71 34.14
CA PHE A 224 -2.43 15.43 35.41
C PHE A 224 -3.42 16.58 35.52
#